data_AF-A0A1F5VHG3-F1
#
_entry.id   AF-A0A1F5VHG3-F1
#
_cell.length_a   1.000
_cell.length_b   1.000
_cell.length_c   1.000
_cell.angle_alpha   90.00
_cell.angle_beta   90.00
_cell.angle_gamma   90.00
#
_symmetry.space_group_name_H-M   'P 1'
#
loop_
_entity.id
_entity.type
_entity.pdbx_description
1 polymer ?
#
loop_
_entity_poly.entity_id
_entity_poly.type
_entity_poly.pdbx_seq_one_letter_code
_entity_poly.pdbx_strand_id
1 'polypeptide(L)'
;MWLIFVFILVGIVFNLQRKNVWIFGPPSPAELPPAATTPPPPPEQGKPTTTPQGQDKPKSAGPKIRISAANAYVSSPANEYIVLENIDYENKARAAISNFLLKNRDKLTAAIGKDENGNAVELGYGERAILVTGENPLGRNFKINKCSGYFNQRAAFSPPIYTACPALSNMALPSNLNNTCINYIESLPACIMPTINADTGINNDCAQFVQAHASYAGCVADYKNDKDFDKGEWRIYLSKNTELWDNRHDLIQLFDPAGKLITELSY
;
A
#
# COMPACT_ATOMS: atom_id res chain seq x y z
N MET A 1 -15.74 -38.75 25.18
CA MET A 1 -14.54 -39.62 25.23
C MET A 1 -13.63 -39.38 24.01
N TRP A 2 -13.32 -38.12 23.71
CA TRP A 2 -12.49 -37.70 22.56
C TRP A 2 -11.71 -36.41 22.91
N LEU A 3 -11.47 -36.19 24.20
CA LEU A 3 -10.75 -35.02 24.76
C LEU A 3 -9.51 -35.45 25.56
N ILE A 4 -9.34 -36.75 25.79
CA ILE A 4 -8.20 -37.32 26.54
C ILE A 4 -7.03 -37.67 25.60
N PHE A 5 -7.29 -37.83 24.29
CA PHE A 5 -6.26 -38.19 23.31
C PHE A 5 -5.39 -37.02 22.81
N VAL A 6 -5.84 -35.77 22.94
CA VAL A 6 -5.10 -34.59 22.43
C VAL A 6 -3.98 -34.15 23.39
N PHE A 7 -4.12 -34.39 24.69
CA PHE A 7 -3.09 -34.01 25.67
C PHE A 7 -1.88 -34.96 25.73
N ILE A 8 -1.97 -36.16 25.16
CA ILE A 8 -0.88 -37.14 25.16
C ILE A 8 0.13 -36.88 24.03
N LEU A 9 -0.26 -36.21 22.95
CA LEU A 9 0.65 -35.92 21.82
C LEU A 9 1.45 -34.62 21.97
N VAL A 10 1.02 -33.67 22.81
CA VAL A 10 1.78 -32.43 23.08
C VAL A 10 2.90 -32.65 24.12
N GLY A 11 2.81 -33.70 24.95
CA GLY A 11 3.80 -34.01 25.98
C GLY A 11 5.08 -34.73 25.51
N ILE A 12 5.12 -35.22 24.27
CA ILE A 12 6.24 -36.06 23.76
C ILE A 12 7.32 -35.22 23.04
N VAL A 13 7.04 -33.97 22.65
CA VAL A 13 8.00 -33.11 21.93
C VAL A 13 8.94 -32.34 22.88
N PHE A 14 8.65 -32.26 24.19
CA PHE A 14 9.45 -31.46 25.15
C PHE A 14 10.48 -32.24 25.97
N ASN A 15 10.83 -33.49 25.59
CA ASN A 15 11.69 -34.35 26.42
C ASN A 15 12.92 -34.93 25.70
N LEU A 16 13.51 -34.17 24.76
CA LEU A 16 14.68 -34.63 23.98
C LEU A 16 15.69 -33.51 23.65
N GLN A 17 16.03 -32.64 24.61
CA GLN A 17 17.23 -31.77 24.56
C GLN A 17 17.82 -31.49 25.97
N ARG A 18 17.82 -32.48 26.86
CA ARG A 18 18.66 -32.45 28.07
C ARG A 18 19.48 -33.72 28.15
N LYS A 19 20.77 -33.64 27.80
CA LYS A 19 21.90 -34.29 28.50
C LYS A 19 23.20 -34.16 27.68
N ASN A 20 24.24 -33.68 28.38
CA ASN A 20 25.69 -33.86 28.21
C ASN A 20 26.45 -32.54 27.98
N VAL A 21 27.55 -32.22 28.67
CA VAL A 21 28.30 -32.83 29.78
C VAL A 21 29.13 -31.69 30.39
N TRP A 22 29.28 -31.69 31.71
CA TRP A 22 30.23 -30.84 32.46
C TRP A 22 31.64 -31.43 32.37
N ILE A 23 32.65 -30.60 32.05
CA ILE A 23 34.05 -30.84 32.40
C ILE A 23 34.62 -29.52 32.94
N PHE A 24 34.97 -29.53 34.23
CA PHE A 24 35.59 -28.43 34.95
C PHE A 24 37.12 -28.39 34.78
N GLY A 25 37.68 -27.19 34.93
CA GLY A 25 39.03 -26.93 35.45
C GLY A 25 39.03 -25.61 36.27
N PRO A 26 39.83 -25.50 37.35
CA PRO A 26 39.61 -24.58 38.49
C PRO A 26 40.19 -23.16 38.32
N PRO A 27 39.81 -22.20 39.20
CA PRO A 27 40.33 -20.83 39.19
C PRO A 27 41.65 -20.72 39.98
N SER A 28 42.51 -19.79 39.58
CA SER A 28 43.75 -19.40 40.28
C SER A 28 43.82 -17.87 40.38
N PRO A 29 44.58 -17.29 41.34
CA PRO A 29 44.03 -16.33 42.30
C PRO A 29 44.43 -14.88 41.99
N ALA A 30 43.72 -13.97 42.64
CA ALA A 30 44.02 -12.55 42.69
C ALA A 30 45.34 -12.27 43.42
N GLU A 31 46.09 -11.29 42.93
CA GLU A 31 47.20 -10.66 43.64
C GLU A 31 47.03 -9.12 43.56
N LEU A 32 47.13 -8.46 44.72
CA LEU A 32 47.02 -7.02 44.96
C LEU A 32 48.45 -6.38 45.04
N PRO A 33 48.58 -5.04 45.03
CA PRO A 33 49.61 -4.29 44.33
C PRO A 33 50.78 -3.83 45.22
N PRO A 34 51.77 -3.11 44.65
CA PRO A 34 52.53 -2.12 45.41
C PRO A 34 52.33 -0.68 44.92
N ALA A 35 52.02 0.15 45.92
CA ALA A 35 52.36 1.55 46.21
C ALA A 35 52.64 2.60 45.10
N ALA A 36 52.08 3.78 45.39
CA ALA A 36 52.14 5.04 44.67
C ALA A 36 53.49 5.77 44.73
N THR A 37 53.75 6.56 43.68
CA THR A 37 54.50 7.83 43.76
C THR A 37 53.85 8.86 42.82
N THR A 38 53.43 10.00 43.37
CA THR A 38 53.01 11.23 42.65
C THR A 38 54.21 12.22 42.57
N PRO A 39 54.09 13.45 42.02
CA PRO A 39 54.31 13.83 40.61
C PRO A 39 55.32 15.00 40.47
N PRO A 40 55.51 15.58 39.25
CA PRO A 40 55.40 17.04 39.13
C PRO A 40 54.51 17.54 37.95
N PRO A 41 54.16 18.85 37.93
CA PRO A 41 52.98 19.42 37.27
C PRO A 41 53.19 19.84 35.79
N PRO A 42 52.11 20.28 35.09
CA PRO A 42 51.98 20.22 33.63
C PRO A 42 52.34 21.53 32.90
N PRO A 43 52.61 21.48 31.59
CA PRO A 43 52.48 22.64 30.71
C PRO A 43 51.22 22.55 29.83
N GLU A 44 50.38 23.55 30.03
CA GLU A 44 49.52 24.32 29.11
C GLU A 44 48.76 23.68 27.94
N GLN A 45 47.49 24.11 27.90
CA GLN A 45 46.42 23.78 26.99
C GLN A 45 46.73 24.15 25.53
N GLY A 46 46.87 23.14 24.67
CA GLY A 46 46.69 23.25 23.23
C GLY A 46 45.22 23.09 22.86
N LYS A 47 44.61 24.17 22.38
CA LYS A 47 43.26 24.28 21.81
C LYS A 47 42.95 23.12 20.83
N PRO A 48 41.89 22.31 21.04
CA PRO A 48 41.44 21.38 20.01
C PRO A 48 40.87 22.18 18.83
N THR A 49 41.52 22.05 17.68
CA THR A 49 41.03 22.44 16.37
C THR A 49 39.64 21.84 16.17
N THR A 50 38.61 22.68 16.18
CA THR A 50 37.26 22.37 15.74
C THR A 50 37.32 22.04 14.25
N THR A 51 37.29 20.75 13.93
CA THR A 51 36.91 20.27 12.61
C THR A 51 35.49 20.78 12.31
N PRO A 52 35.24 21.43 11.16
CA PRO A 52 33.92 21.93 10.81
C PRO A 52 32.89 20.80 10.84
N GLN A 53 31.80 21.02 11.57
CA GLN A 53 30.60 20.20 11.56
C GLN A 53 30.25 19.83 10.12
N GLY A 54 30.28 18.53 9.84
CA GLY A 54 29.61 17.96 8.70
C GLY A 54 28.15 18.39 8.75
N GLN A 55 27.76 19.09 7.69
CA GLN A 55 26.44 19.63 7.39
C GLN A 55 25.32 18.80 8.01
N ASP A 56 24.55 19.47 8.88
CA ASP A 56 23.25 19.00 9.33
C ASP A 56 22.47 18.53 8.10
N LYS A 57 22.22 17.21 8.03
CA LYS A 57 21.21 16.66 7.14
C LYS A 57 19.93 17.45 7.43
N PRO A 58 19.32 18.13 6.44
CA PRO A 58 18.10 18.89 6.68
C PRO A 58 17.11 17.96 7.37
N LYS A 59 16.68 18.35 8.58
CA LYS A 59 15.59 17.70 9.31
C LYS A 59 14.46 17.55 8.31
N SER A 60 14.20 16.33 7.86
CA SER A 60 13.19 16.03 6.84
C SER A 60 11.95 16.83 7.17
N ALA A 61 11.60 17.80 6.33
CA ALA A 61 10.26 18.33 6.35
C ALA A 61 9.34 17.10 6.27
N GLY A 62 8.29 17.06 7.10
CA GLY A 62 7.34 15.94 7.08
C GLY A 62 6.73 15.75 5.69
N PRO A 63 5.94 14.69 5.49
CA PRO A 63 5.31 14.44 4.20
C PRO A 63 4.48 15.66 3.77
N LYS A 64 4.66 16.12 2.53
CA LYS A 64 3.89 17.24 1.96
C LYS A 64 2.63 16.69 1.28
N ILE A 65 1.58 16.52 2.06
CA ILE A 65 0.28 16.03 1.59
C ILE A 65 -0.72 17.18 1.50
N ARG A 66 -1.50 17.21 0.42
CA ARG A 66 -2.66 18.10 0.23
C ARG A 66 -3.95 17.32 0.34
N ILE A 67 -4.97 17.92 0.97
CA ILE A 67 -6.36 17.41 0.98
C ILE A 67 -7.20 18.21 -0.02
N SER A 68 -8.08 17.52 -0.75
CA SER A 68 -9.21 18.12 -1.46
C SER A 68 -10.52 17.51 -0.98
N ALA A 69 -11.53 18.35 -0.77
CA ALA A 69 -12.85 17.92 -0.31
C ALA A 69 -13.56 17.03 -1.34
N ALA A 70 -13.24 17.16 -2.63
CA ALA A 70 -13.80 16.35 -3.72
C ALA A 70 -15.32 16.10 -3.60
N ASN A 71 -15.77 14.94 -3.12
CA ASN A 71 -17.18 14.61 -2.96
C ASN A 71 -17.58 14.38 -1.49
N ALA A 72 -16.86 15.01 -0.56
CA ALA A 72 -17.08 14.91 0.89
C ALA A 72 -18.45 15.42 1.33
N TYR A 73 -19.13 16.24 0.52
CA TYR A 73 -20.44 16.80 0.85
C TYR A 73 -21.61 15.82 0.59
N VAL A 74 -21.34 14.60 0.13
CA VAL A 74 -22.39 13.64 -0.24
C VAL A 74 -22.80 12.78 0.94
N SER A 75 -24.11 12.73 1.21
CA SER A 75 -24.69 11.98 2.32
C SER A 75 -24.77 10.46 2.12
N SER A 76 -23.82 9.87 1.41
CA SER A 76 -23.78 8.43 1.15
C SER A 76 -22.34 7.97 1.35
N PRO A 77 -22.03 7.17 2.38
CA PRO A 77 -20.66 6.75 2.68
C PRO A 77 -19.94 6.12 1.49
N ALA A 78 -20.67 5.33 0.69
CA ALA A 78 -20.13 4.68 -0.51
C ALA A 78 -19.75 5.67 -1.64
N ASN A 79 -20.25 6.91 -1.60
CA ASN A 79 -20.00 7.97 -2.57
C ASN A 79 -19.29 9.19 -1.98
N GLU A 80 -19.20 9.27 -0.66
CA GLU A 80 -18.50 10.31 0.08
C GLU A 80 -17.00 10.00 0.04
N TYR A 81 -16.20 10.92 -0.51
CA TYR A 81 -14.75 10.75 -0.56
C TYR A 81 -13.99 12.06 -0.58
N ILE A 82 -12.77 12.01 -0.05
CA ILE A 82 -11.75 13.05 -0.19
C ILE A 82 -10.60 12.55 -1.05
N VAL A 83 -9.75 13.47 -1.48
CA VAL A 83 -8.51 13.13 -2.20
C VAL A 83 -7.30 13.63 -1.41
N LEU A 84 -6.34 12.73 -1.20
CA LEU A 84 -5.00 13.08 -0.74
C LEU A 84 -4.05 13.08 -1.93
N GLU A 85 -3.16 14.06 -2.01
CA GLU A 85 -2.12 14.12 -3.05
C GLU A 85 -0.77 14.43 -2.42
N ASN A 86 0.28 13.72 -2.83
CA ASN A 86 1.63 14.04 -2.45
C ASN A 86 2.19 15.13 -3.37
N ILE A 87 2.36 16.32 -2.82
CA ILE A 87 2.78 17.53 -3.55
C ILE A 87 4.25 17.88 -3.32
N ASP A 88 5.09 16.93 -2.88
CA ASP A 88 6.53 17.16 -2.70
C ASP A 88 7.31 17.15 -4.02
N TYR A 89 6.99 18.09 -4.92
CA TYR A 89 7.65 18.24 -6.22
C TYR A 89 9.13 18.66 -6.10
N GLU A 90 9.51 19.28 -4.98
CA GLU A 90 10.87 19.74 -4.71
C GLU A 90 11.80 18.59 -4.37
N ASN A 91 11.46 17.77 -3.37
CA ASN A 91 12.33 16.68 -2.92
C ASN A 91 11.99 15.35 -3.57
N LYS A 92 10.82 15.25 -4.24
CA LYS A 92 10.30 14.03 -4.87
C LYS A 92 10.21 12.86 -3.88
N ALA A 93 10.02 13.17 -2.59
CA ALA A 93 9.95 12.17 -1.54
C ALA A 93 8.65 11.38 -1.63
N ARG A 94 8.71 10.08 -1.30
CA ARG A 94 7.53 9.26 -1.11
C ARG A 94 6.97 9.49 0.29
N ALA A 95 5.65 9.35 0.43
CA ALA A 95 4.95 9.46 1.70
C ALA A 95 4.16 8.19 1.98
N ALA A 96 4.52 7.47 3.03
CA ALA A 96 3.68 6.41 3.58
C ALA A 96 2.51 7.03 4.34
N ILE A 97 1.28 6.72 3.95
CA ILE A 97 0.06 7.31 4.51
C ILE A 97 -0.76 6.33 5.35
N SER A 98 -0.41 5.04 5.37
CA SER A 98 -1.04 4.09 6.28
C SER A 98 -0.89 4.50 7.74
N ASN A 99 -1.94 4.26 8.52
CA ASN A 99 -2.09 4.67 9.92
C ASN A 99 -2.14 6.19 10.15
N PHE A 100 -2.17 7.02 9.10
CA PHE A 100 -2.54 8.41 9.28
C PHE A 100 -3.99 8.47 9.76
N LEU A 101 -4.27 9.43 10.64
CA LEU A 101 -5.57 9.60 11.25
C LEU A 101 -6.27 10.80 10.62
N LEU A 102 -7.42 10.53 10.02
CA LEU A 102 -8.37 11.56 9.64
C LEU A 102 -9.24 11.91 10.85
N LYS A 103 -9.53 13.20 11.00
CA LYS A 103 -10.42 13.71 12.03
C LYS A 103 -11.27 14.85 11.48
N ASN A 104 -12.57 14.83 11.75
CA ASN A 104 -13.48 15.90 11.37
C ASN A 104 -13.69 16.93 12.51
N ARG A 105 -14.49 17.98 12.27
CA ARG A 105 -14.86 19.00 13.28
C ARG A 105 -15.46 18.40 14.55
N ASP A 106 -16.30 17.38 14.38
CA ASP A 106 -17.03 16.71 15.46
C ASP A 106 -16.21 15.62 16.17
N LYS A 107 -14.90 15.55 15.85
CA LYS A 107 -13.92 14.62 16.42
C LYS A 107 -14.16 13.15 16.06
N LEU A 108 -14.98 12.87 15.05
CA LEU A 108 -15.03 11.55 14.42
C LEU A 108 -13.69 11.27 13.75
N THR A 109 -13.27 10.01 13.79
CA THR A 109 -11.96 9.61 13.29
C THR A 109 -12.01 8.36 12.41
N ALA A 110 -11.08 8.32 11.46
CA ALA A 110 -10.83 7.16 10.62
C ALA A 110 -9.32 7.03 10.35
N ALA A 111 -8.79 5.82 10.48
CA ALA A 111 -7.40 5.54 10.15
C ALA A 111 -7.28 5.03 8.72
N ILE A 112 -6.25 5.46 8.01
CA ILE A 112 -5.92 4.93 6.68
C ILE A 112 -5.38 3.52 6.83
N GLY A 113 -6.04 2.57 6.15
CA GLY A 113 -5.65 1.16 6.17
C GLY A 113 -4.36 0.85 5.40
N LYS A 114 -4.09 -0.44 5.28
CA LYS A 114 -2.99 -1.01 4.50
C LYS A 114 -3.45 -1.41 3.09
N ASP A 115 -2.52 -1.76 2.21
CA ASP A 115 -2.82 -2.28 0.87
C ASP A 115 -3.41 -3.71 0.89
N GLU A 116 -3.70 -4.26 -0.28
CA GLU A 116 -4.25 -5.60 -0.46
C GLU A 116 -3.36 -6.75 0.07
N ASN A 117 -2.08 -6.48 0.28
CA ASN A 117 -1.06 -7.44 0.72
C ASN A 117 -0.66 -7.20 2.19
N GLY A 118 -1.26 -6.22 2.86
CA GLY A 118 -0.91 -5.85 4.24
C GLY A 118 0.37 -5.00 4.36
N ASN A 119 0.83 -4.38 3.28
CA ASN A 119 1.90 -3.39 3.27
C ASN A 119 1.36 -1.98 3.50
N ALA A 120 2.27 -1.05 3.79
CA ALA A 120 1.92 0.36 3.87
C ALA A 120 1.52 0.91 2.48
N VAL A 121 0.48 1.72 2.46
CA VAL A 121 0.11 2.52 1.30
C VAL A 121 1.07 3.69 1.20
N GLU A 122 1.73 3.82 0.05
CA GLU A 122 2.69 4.88 -0.23
C GLU A 122 2.26 5.71 -1.44
N LEU A 123 2.42 7.03 -1.33
CA LEU A 123 2.25 7.98 -2.43
C LEU A 123 3.62 8.47 -2.89
N GLY A 124 3.98 8.19 -4.14
CA GLY A 124 5.02 8.93 -4.85
C GLY A 124 4.62 10.38 -5.07
N TYR A 125 5.58 11.24 -5.40
CA TYR A 125 5.27 12.64 -5.73
C TYR A 125 4.32 12.68 -6.95
N GLY A 126 3.30 13.54 -6.89
CA GLY A 126 2.24 13.64 -7.89
C GLY A 126 1.23 12.49 -7.88
N GLU A 127 1.43 11.44 -7.07
CA GLU A 127 0.43 10.39 -6.88
C GLU A 127 -0.66 10.84 -5.91
N ARG A 128 -1.83 10.22 -6.03
CA ARG A 128 -3.00 10.52 -5.22
C ARG A 128 -3.63 9.27 -4.59
N ALA A 129 -4.36 9.48 -3.50
CA ALA A 129 -5.25 8.50 -2.93
C ALA A 129 -6.67 9.08 -2.87
N ILE A 130 -7.64 8.30 -3.35
CA ILE A 130 -9.06 8.55 -3.16
C ILE A 130 -9.48 7.77 -1.92
N LEU A 131 -9.91 8.49 -0.89
CA LEU A 131 -10.33 7.91 0.39
C LEU A 131 -11.85 7.98 0.45
N VAL A 132 -12.48 6.84 0.23
CA VAL A 132 -13.93 6.65 0.28
C VAL A 132 -14.33 6.28 1.71
N THR A 133 -15.35 6.95 2.25
CA THR A 133 -15.79 6.69 3.63
C THR A 133 -16.34 5.27 3.81
N GLY A 134 -17.10 4.80 2.83
CA GLY A 134 -17.83 3.55 2.83
C GLY A 134 -16.97 2.29 2.80
N GLU A 135 -17.66 1.16 2.75
CA GLU A 135 -17.04 -0.15 2.56
C GLU A 135 -16.52 -0.33 1.14
N ASN A 136 -15.50 -1.18 1.03
CA ASN A 136 -14.87 -1.51 -0.24
C ASN A 136 -15.64 -2.61 -0.98
N PRO A 137 -16.06 -2.40 -2.24
CA PRO A 137 -16.70 -3.45 -3.04
C PRO A 137 -15.83 -4.70 -3.29
N LEU A 138 -14.50 -4.58 -3.20
CA LEU A 138 -13.52 -5.65 -3.37
C LEU A 138 -12.90 -6.12 -2.04
N GLY A 139 -13.30 -5.52 -0.91
CA GLY A 139 -12.85 -5.87 0.44
C GLY A 139 -11.42 -5.48 0.82
N ARG A 140 -10.68 -4.76 -0.04
CA ARG A 140 -9.25 -4.43 0.19
C ARG A 140 -8.81 -3.18 -0.54
N ASN A 141 -8.03 -2.30 0.09
CA ASN A 141 -7.46 -1.13 -0.59
C ASN A 141 -6.55 -1.58 -1.73
N PHE A 142 -6.49 -0.83 -2.83
CA PHE A 142 -5.74 -1.24 -4.01
C PHE A 142 -5.22 -0.05 -4.80
N LYS A 143 -4.12 -0.25 -5.51
CA LYS A 143 -3.58 0.72 -6.46
C LYS A 143 -4.16 0.50 -7.85
N ILE A 144 -4.59 1.59 -8.50
CA ILE A 144 -5.07 1.57 -9.87
C ILE A 144 -3.92 1.30 -10.81
N ASN A 145 -4.15 0.36 -11.73
CA ASN A 145 -3.27 0.03 -12.82
C ASN A 145 -4.03 0.06 -14.16
N LYS A 146 -3.29 -0.13 -15.26
CA LYS A 146 -3.80 -0.13 -16.63
C LYS A 146 -4.99 -1.10 -16.85
N CYS A 147 -5.08 -2.17 -16.07
CA CYS A 147 -6.11 -3.21 -16.19
C CYS A 147 -7.31 -2.98 -15.25
N SER A 148 -7.29 -1.97 -14.38
CA SER A 148 -8.28 -1.82 -13.30
C SER A 148 -9.70 -1.52 -13.78
N GLY A 149 -9.87 -1.10 -15.03
CA GLY A 149 -11.19 -0.86 -15.61
C GLY A 149 -12.07 -2.13 -15.66
N TYR A 150 -11.46 -3.31 -15.68
CA TYR A 150 -12.18 -4.60 -15.55
C TYR A 150 -13.00 -4.72 -14.26
N PHE A 151 -12.66 -3.97 -13.21
CA PHE A 151 -13.39 -4.03 -11.95
C PHE A 151 -14.81 -3.44 -12.06
N ASN A 152 -15.03 -2.47 -12.96
CA ASN A 152 -16.34 -1.85 -13.15
C ASN A 152 -17.43 -2.84 -13.59
N GLN A 153 -17.07 -4.00 -14.15
CA GLN A 153 -18.03 -5.05 -14.52
C GLN A 153 -18.56 -5.84 -13.32
N ARG A 154 -17.84 -5.86 -12.21
CA ARG A 154 -18.17 -6.68 -11.02
C ARG A 154 -18.72 -5.86 -9.86
N ALA A 155 -18.41 -4.57 -9.82
CA ALA A 155 -18.81 -3.67 -8.75
C ALA A 155 -18.91 -2.23 -9.24
N ALA A 156 -19.76 -1.45 -8.58
CA ALA A 156 -19.82 -0.01 -8.76
C ALA A 156 -18.78 0.65 -7.85
N PHE A 157 -17.95 1.52 -8.42
CA PHE A 157 -16.94 2.31 -7.70
C PHE A 157 -17.33 3.78 -7.71
N SER A 158 -17.07 4.47 -6.60
CA SER A 158 -17.23 5.92 -6.50
C SER A 158 -15.89 6.57 -6.15
N PRO A 159 -15.38 7.51 -6.97
CA PRO A 159 -15.81 7.74 -8.34
C PRO A 159 -15.54 6.51 -9.23
N PRO A 160 -16.16 6.40 -10.42
CA PRO A 160 -15.87 5.32 -11.36
C PRO A 160 -14.37 5.20 -11.69
N ILE A 161 -13.93 4.00 -12.02
CA ILE A 161 -12.53 3.77 -12.43
C ILE A 161 -12.44 4.03 -13.93
N TYR A 162 -11.85 5.16 -14.32
CA TYR A 162 -11.80 5.62 -15.72
C TYR A 162 -10.58 5.12 -16.54
N THR A 163 -9.92 4.05 -16.12
CA THR A 163 -8.76 3.52 -16.87
C THR A 163 -9.21 2.79 -18.15
N ALA A 164 -8.66 3.21 -19.30
CA ALA A 164 -8.78 2.47 -20.55
C ALA A 164 -7.85 1.25 -20.54
N CYS A 165 -8.43 0.06 -20.51
CA CYS A 165 -7.66 -1.19 -20.65
C CYS A 165 -7.12 -1.29 -22.08
N PRO A 166 -5.98 -1.96 -22.28
CA PRO A 166 -5.49 -2.25 -23.63
C PRO A 166 -6.54 -3.04 -24.41
N ALA A 167 -6.81 -2.61 -25.64
CA ALA A 167 -7.63 -3.41 -26.54
C ALA A 167 -6.86 -4.67 -26.94
N LEU A 168 -7.56 -5.80 -27.03
CA LEU A 168 -6.95 -7.07 -27.45
C LEU A 168 -6.42 -6.98 -28.88
N SER A 169 -7.05 -6.18 -29.74
CA SER A 169 -6.61 -5.91 -31.11
C SER A 169 -5.25 -5.21 -31.20
N ASN A 170 -4.76 -4.60 -30.11
CA ASN A 170 -3.42 -4.00 -30.07
C ASN A 170 -2.32 -5.04 -29.78
N MET A 171 -2.68 -6.29 -29.49
CA MET A 171 -1.72 -7.36 -29.21
C MET A 171 -1.21 -8.01 -30.49
N ALA A 172 -0.06 -8.67 -30.40
CA ALA A 172 0.41 -9.54 -31.48
C ALA A 172 -0.52 -10.78 -31.58
N LEU A 173 -1.42 -10.77 -32.56
CA LEU A 173 -2.40 -11.84 -32.75
C LEU A 173 -1.72 -13.12 -33.32
N PRO A 174 -2.03 -14.30 -32.77
CA PRO A 174 -1.54 -15.57 -33.31
C PRO A 174 -1.95 -15.78 -34.77
N SER A 175 -1.03 -16.30 -35.59
CA SER A 175 -1.26 -16.50 -37.04
C SER A 175 -2.29 -17.56 -37.38
N ASN A 176 -2.68 -18.41 -36.42
CA ASN A 176 -3.70 -19.45 -36.59
C ASN A 176 -5.12 -18.93 -36.33
N LEU A 177 -5.31 -17.67 -35.94
CA LEU A 177 -6.64 -17.08 -35.80
C LEU A 177 -7.26 -16.81 -37.19
N ASN A 178 -8.52 -17.23 -37.37
CA ASN A 178 -9.25 -16.98 -38.61
C ASN A 178 -9.87 -15.57 -38.64
N ASN A 179 -10.32 -15.12 -39.81
CA ASN A 179 -10.90 -13.77 -39.97
C ASN A 179 -12.11 -13.53 -39.05
N THR A 180 -12.95 -14.54 -38.81
CA THR A 180 -14.08 -14.42 -37.88
C THR A 180 -13.61 -14.08 -36.47
N CYS A 181 -12.54 -14.72 -36.00
CA CYS A 181 -11.93 -14.43 -34.71
C CYS A 181 -11.33 -13.02 -34.65
N ILE A 182 -10.59 -12.63 -35.67
CA ILE A 182 -9.94 -11.31 -35.73
C ILE A 182 -11.02 -10.22 -35.67
N ASN A 183 -12.08 -10.33 -36.47
CA ASN A 183 -13.22 -9.41 -36.43
C ASN A 183 -13.89 -9.37 -35.05
N TYR A 184 -14.03 -10.52 -34.39
CA TYR A 184 -14.57 -10.59 -33.04
C TYR A 184 -13.68 -9.83 -32.06
N ILE A 185 -12.37 -10.09 -32.06
CA ILE A 185 -11.39 -9.40 -31.20
C ILE A 185 -11.42 -7.88 -31.40
N GLU A 186 -11.47 -7.42 -32.65
CA GLU A 186 -11.53 -5.99 -33.00
C GLU A 186 -12.83 -5.32 -32.57
N SER A 187 -13.93 -6.10 -32.48
CA SER A 187 -15.23 -5.59 -32.05
C SER A 187 -15.36 -5.47 -30.53
N LEU A 188 -14.47 -6.11 -29.75
CA LEU A 188 -14.57 -6.13 -28.29
C LEU A 188 -14.30 -4.74 -27.70
N PRO A 189 -15.22 -4.20 -26.89
CA PRO A 189 -14.95 -3.00 -26.12
C PRO A 189 -13.81 -3.23 -25.12
N ALA A 190 -13.03 -2.19 -24.87
CA ALA A 190 -12.00 -2.23 -23.84
C ALA A 190 -12.60 -2.53 -22.46
N CYS A 191 -11.83 -3.18 -21.60
CA CYS A 191 -12.22 -3.54 -20.23
C CYS A 191 -13.49 -4.39 -20.11
N ILE A 192 -13.84 -5.20 -21.13
CA ILE A 192 -14.95 -6.15 -21.09
C ILE A 192 -14.43 -7.59 -21.02
N MET A 193 -15.02 -8.39 -20.15
CA MET A 193 -14.85 -9.85 -20.12
C MET A 193 -16.02 -10.44 -20.90
N PRO A 194 -15.84 -10.78 -22.18
CA PRO A 194 -16.94 -11.26 -22.98
C PRO A 194 -17.41 -12.64 -22.53
N THR A 195 -18.73 -12.87 -22.59
CA THR A 195 -19.29 -14.22 -22.49
C THR A 195 -19.10 -14.93 -23.82
N ILE A 196 -18.31 -16.00 -23.84
CA ILE A 196 -18.07 -16.80 -25.04
C ILE A 196 -19.03 -17.99 -25.06
N ASN A 197 -19.81 -18.12 -26.13
CA ASN A 197 -20.79 -19.18 -26.33
C ASN A 197 -20.95 -19.50 -27.84
N ALA A 198 -21.86 -20.42 -28.19
CA ALA A 198 -22.10 -20.80 -29.58
C ALA A 198 -22.53 -19.61 -30.47
N ASP A 199 -23.24 -18.64 -29.92
CA ASP A 199 -23.75 -17.47 -30.65
C ASP A 199 -22.65 -16.50 -31.06
N THR A 200 -21.48 -16.55 -30.40
CA THR A 200 -20.32 -15.72 -30.80
C THR A 200 -19.74 -16.12 -32.15
N GLY A 201 -20.01 -17.33 -32.64
CA GLY A 201 -19.55 -17.80 -33.96
C GLY A 201 -18.04 -17.98 -34.11
N ILE A 202 -17.27 -17.86 -33.03
CA ILE A 202 -15.81 -18.02 -33.04
C ILE A 202 -15.40 -19.48 -32.81
N ASN A 203 -14.24 -19.88 -33.31
CA ASN A 203 -13.69 -21.23 -33.09
C ASN A 203 -13.03 -21.36 -31.70
N ASN A 204 -12.64 -22.59 -31.35
CA ASN A 204 -12.04 -22.89 -30.04
C ASN A 204 -10.71 -22.13 -29.81
N ASP A 205 -9.85 -22.03 -30.83
CA ASP A 205 -8.59 -21.28 -30.73
C ASP A 205 -8.82 -19.81 -30.37
N CYS A 206 -9.84 -19.19 -30.98
CA CYS A 206 -10.24 -17.82 -30.66
C CYS A 206 -10.77 -17.70 -29.23
N ALA A 207 -11.65 -18.62 -28.84
CA ALA A 207 -12.23 -18.63 -27.51
C ALA A 207 -11.14 -18.71 -26.43
N GLN A 208 -10.14 -19.58 -26.65
CA GLN A 208 -8.99 -19.72 -25.77
C GLN A 208 -8.15 -18.44 -25.70
N PHE A 209 -7.85 -17.82 -26.85
CA PHE A 209 -7.14 -16.54 -26.88
C PHE A 209 -7.88 -15.45 -26.11
N VAL A 210 -9.17 -15.26 -26.40
CA VAL A 210 -9.97 -14.21 -25.75
C VAL A 210 -10.09 -14.49 -24.24
N GLN A 211 -10.33 -15.72 -23.81
CA GLN A 211 -10.39 -16.05 -22.38
C GLN A 211 -9.07 -15.82 -21.64
N ALA A 212 -7.94 -16.08 -22.31
CA ALA A 212 -6.62 -15.87 -21.72
C ALA A 212 -6.32 -14.39 -21.49
N HIS A 213 -6.77 -13.51 -22.39
CA HIS A 213 -6.35 -12.10 -22.42
C HIS A 213 -7.44 -11.09 -21.99
N ALA A 214 -8.72 -11.35 -22.27
CA ALA A 214 -9.84 -10.44 -21.98
C ALA A 214 -10.32 -10.53 -20.53
N SER A 215 -9.40 -10.41 -19.57
CA SER A 215 -9.72 -10.35 -18.14
C SER A 215 -8.71 -9.49 -17.38
N TYR A 216 -9.02 -9.12 -16.13
CA TYR A 216 -8.04 -8.45 -15.27
C TYR A 216 -6.75 -9.27 -15.15
N ALA A 217 -6.88 -10.58 -14.88
CA ALA A 217 -5.72 -11.45 -14.70
C ALA A 217 -4.89 -11.59 -15.98
N GLY A 218 -5.55 -11.76 -17.14
CA GLY A 218 -4.90 -11.80 -18.45
C GLY A 218 -4.16 -10.50 -18.76
N CYS A 219 -4.86 -9.37 -18.67
CA CYS A 219 -4.27 -8.05 -18.85
C CYS A 219 -3.07 -7.81 -17.92
N VAL A 220 -3.15 -8.19 -16.64
CA VAL A 220 -1.99 -8.05 -15.73
C VAL A 220 -0.84 -8.96 -16.16
N ALA A 221 -1.11 -10.20 -16.57
CA ALA A 221 -0.06 -11.10 -17.06
C ALA A 221 0.67 -10.50 -18.28
N ASP A 222 -0.07 -9.87 -19.19
CA ASP A 222 0.45 -9.29 -20.43
C ASP A 222 1.19 -7.97 -20.22
N TYR A 223 0.69 -7.09 -19.34
CA TYR A 223 1.10 -5.68 -19.29
C TYR A 223 1.76 -5.24 -17.97
N LYS A 224 1.93 -6.10 -16.96
CA LYS A 224 2.51 -5.72 -15.65
C LYS A 224 3.89 -5.06 -15.71
N ASN A 225 4.65 -5.31 -16.77
CA ASN A 225 6.01 -4.79 -16.94
C ASN A 225 6.05 -3.47 -17.74
N ASP A 226 4.89 -2.98 -18.19
CA ASP A 226 4.83 -1.70 -18.90
C ASP A 226 5.19 -0.54 -17.98
N LYS A 227 5.92 0.43 -18.53
CA LYS A 227 6.30 1.65 -17.79
C LYS A 227 5.10 2.43 -17.26
N ASP A 228 3.96 2.36 -17.95
CA ASP A 228 2.71 3.02 -17.58
C ASP A 228 1.67 2.03 -17.01
N PHE A 229 2.09 0.87 -16.51
CA PHE A 229 1.19 -0.08 -15.85
C PHE A 229 0.53 0.52 -14.61
N ASP A 230 1.32 1.13 -13.72
CA ASP A 230 0.84 1.87 -12.56
C ASP A 230 0.26 3.23 -13.00
N LYS A 231 -0.89 3.62 -12.46
CA LYS A 231 -1.57 4.89 -12.78
C LYS A 231 -1.45 5.94 -11.68
N GLY A 232 -0.67 5.69 -10.62
CA GLY A 232 -0.37 6.67 -9.57
C GLY A 232 -1.58 7.06 -8.72
N GLU A 233 -2.60 6.20 -8.64
CA GLU A 233 -3.81 6.43 -7.86
C GLU A 233 -4.10 5.23 -6.96
N TRP A 234 -4.34 5.51 -5.68
CA TRP A 234 -4.86 4.52 -4.72
C TRP A 234 -6.36 4.67 -4.53
N ARG A 235 -7.06 3.54 -4.36
CA ARG A 235 -8.43 3.46 -3.86
C ARG A 235 -8.40 2.90 -2.45
N ILE A 236 -8.74 3.76 -1.49
CA ILE A 236 -8.71 3.46 -0.06
C ILE A 236 -10.12 3.60 0.49
N TYR A 237 -10.53 2.67 1.33
CA TYR A 237 -11.86 2.62 1.94
C TYR A 237 -11.73 2.61 3.45
N LEU A 238 -12.49 3.48 4.10
CA LEU A 238 -12.46 3.68 5.55
C LEU A 238 -13.41 2.72 6.29
N SER A 239 -14.23 1.98 5.54
CA SER A 239 -15.15 0.96 6.04
C SER A 239 -16.09 1.49 7.14
N LYS A 240 -16.60 2.71 6.93
CA LYS A 240 -17.62 3.32 7.77
C LYS A 240 -18.99 3.12 7.13
N ASN A 241 -20.00 2.93 7.97
CA ASN A 241 -21.40 2.81 7.57
C ASN A 241 -22.17 4.13 7.71
N THR A 242 -21.53 5.19 8.19
CA THR A 242 -22.06 6.55 8.30
C THR A 242 -21.12 7.53 7.63
N GLU A 243 -21.66 8.69 7.24
CA GLU A 243 -20.86 9.82 6.75
C GLU A 243 -19.78 10.19 7.76
N LEU A 244 -18.63 10.63 7.23
CA LEU A 244 -17.54 11.15 8.03
C LEU A 244 -17.46 12.67 7.97
N TRP A 245 -18.05 13.29 6.95
CA TRP A 245 -17.96 14.73 6.73
C TRP A 245 -19.33 15.40 6.75
N ASP A 246 -19.37 16.63 7.25
CA ASP A 246 -20.58 17.47 7.16
C ASP A 246 -20.83 17.89 5.70
N ASN A 247 -22.09 17.85 5.27
CA ASN A 247 -22.47 18.10 3.88
C ASN A 247 -22.43 19.57 3.45
N ARG A 248 -22.21 20.51 4.38
CA ARG A 248 -22.09 21.95 4.11
C ARG A 248 -20.78 22.51 4.59
N HIS A 249 -20.43 22.26 5.84
CA HIS A 249 -19.26 22.86 6.47
C HIS A 249 -18.54 21.89 7.39
N ASP A 250 -17.28 21.60 7.11
CA ASP A 250 -16.45 20.76 7.96
C ASP A 250 -15.01 21.29 8.09
N LEU A 251 -14.28 20.69 9.02
CA LEU A 251 -12.85 20.80 9.18
C LEU A 251 -12.26 19.39 9.13
N ILE A 252 -11.60 19.06 8.01
CA ILE A 252 -10.92 17.79 7.81
C ILE A 252 -9.45 17.96 8.16
N GLN A 253 -8.99 17.22 9.16
CA GLN A 253 -7.61 17.24 9.64
C GLN A 253 -6.94 15.88 9.41
N LEU A 254 -5.69 15.90 8.95
CA LEU A 254 -4.87 14.71 8.75
C LEU A 254 -3.68 14.73 9.70
N PHE A 255 -3.58 13.71 10.53
CA PHE A 255 -2.48 13.54 11.49
C PHE A 255 -1.60 12.35 11.12
N ASP A 256 -0.31 12.46 11.39
CA ASP A 256 0.60 11.32 11.32
C ASP A 256 0.41 10.37 12.53
N PRO A 257 1.06 9.18 12.53
CA PRO A 257 0.93 8.24 13.63
C PRO A 257 1.48 8.73 14.97
N ALA A 258 2.30 9.79 14.98
CA ALA A 258 2.79 10.43 16.19
C ALA A 258 1.83 11.52 16.72
N GLY A 259 0.70 11.75 16.05
CA GLY A 259 -0.30 12.74 16.42
C GLY A 259 0.04 14.16 15.96
N LYS A 260 1.02 14.33 15.07
CA LYS A 260 1.36 15.63 14.50
C LYS A 260 0.42 15.93 13.33
N LEU A 261 -0.16 17.14 13.33
CA LEU A 261 -0.96 17.62 12.21
C LEU A 261 -0.07 17.77 10.96
N ILE A 262 -0.46 17.11 9.87
CA ILE A 262 0.20 17.19 8.57
C ILE A 262 -0.41 18.31 7.74
N THR A 263 -1.74 18.33 7.64
CA THR A 263 -2.49 19.33 6.88
C THR A 263 -3.94 19.32 7.33
N GLU A 264 -4.67 20.38 7.01
CA GLU A 264 -6.11 20.47 7.21
C GLU A 264 -6.79 21.19 6.04
N LEU A 265 -8.11 21.00 5.92
CA LEU A 265 -8.97 21.65 4.96
C LEU A 265 -10.30 21.99 5.63
N SER A 266 -10.78 23.21 5.43
CA SER A 266 -12.15 23.59 5.78
C SER A 266 -12.89 24.03 4.52
N TYR A 267 -14.18 23.72 4.46
CA TYR A 267 -15.13 24.13 3.42
C TYR A 267 -16.46 24.53 4.06
#